data_AF-T0LVC5-F1
#
_entry.id   AF-T0LVC5-F1
#
_cell.length_a   1.000
_cell.length_b   1.000
_cell.length_c   1.000
_cell.angle_alpha   90.00
_cell.angle_beta   90.00
_cell.angle_gamma   90.00
#
_symmetry.space_group_name_H-M   'P 1'
#
loop_
_entity.id
_entity.type
_entity.pdbx_description
1 polymer ?
#
loop_
_entity_poly.entity_id
_entity_poly.type
_entity_poly.pdbx_seq_one_letter_code
_entity_poly.pdbx_strand_id
1 'polypeptide(L)'
;MASSTKRSQGHHEPQTFETVDVYHGINFEKLFYRDVEPEYDDLFFKIMEAFDGLSEETLKDRTQEVVTEAQKAHAAYIERMKNEVEPGRRIEMWAFWDFYVLTVSCVPYRHIGQRLLTDVVLELERIGQTENPQWKDLPELGQTLRENFNDPTDDDITGNEMYTLEQWINFSSWLARLVGSGPQRGTNLVLWSVAFGLEEDLEQLELDLARVREERKEMIEKNLKRKKELRAKREVIWREDHRLEGGPPSSAANQPIQEDKLAGAQPSAKSEGLDEASPKIGDNVAAGAKTLCPEAVTRVVVAAEFFIQAAPTLLQESLVWHTRGPFDESTQRVFRAGPLFPGTFGFNLERWGFWKRRLRELRGHLGDEEVEKNVDEALVKMSAIEVAVAGHL
;
A
#
# COMPACT_ATOMS: atom_id res chain seq x y z
N MET A 1 -15.03 -48.42 -26.62
CA MET A 1 -14.87 -47.02 -27.08
C MET A 1 -14.96 -46.13 -25.84
N ALA A 2 -13.81 -45.69 -25.32
CA ALA A 2 -13.73 -44.74 -24.21
C ALA A 2 -12.57 -43.79 -24.51
N SER A 3 -12.89 -42.52 -24.76
CA SER A 3 -11.93 -41.45 -25.03
C SER A 3 -11.62 -40.75 -23.72
N SER A 4 -10.38 -40.87 -23.25
CA SER A 4 -9.86 -40.19 -22.07
C SER A 4 -9.27 -38.85 -22.49
N THR A 5 -9.86 -37.76 -22.01
CA THR A 5 -9.45 -36.38 -22.30
C THR A 5 -8.29 -35.99 -21.38
N LYS A 6 -7.10 -35.78 -21.95
CA LYS A 6 -5.93 -35.25 -21.24
C LYS A 6 -6.16 -33.77 -20.89
N ARG A 7 -6.14 -33.43 -19.60
CA ARG A 7 -5.97 -32.05 -19.11
C ARG A 7 -4.51 -31.63 -19.30
N SER A 8 -4.28 -30.50 -19.96
CA SER A 8 -2.95 -29.87 -20.01
C SER A 8 -2.67 -29.20 -18.67
N GLN A 9 -1.68 -29.71 -17.94
CA GLN A 9 -1.05 -28.98 -16.85
C GLN A 9 -0.19 -27.87 -17.48
N GLY A 10 -0.54 -26.61 -17.21
CA GLY A 10 0.36 -25.49 -17.45
C GLY A 10 1.48 -25.56 -16.43
N HIS A 11 2.70 -25.77 -16.89
CA HIS A 11 3.90 -25.61 -16.08
C HIS A 11 4.11 -24.11 -15.85
N HIS A 12 3.78 -23.62 -14.64
CA HIS A 12 4.42 -22.43 -14.11
C HIS A 12 5.78 -22.85 -13.59
N GLU A 13 6.83 -22.28 -14.18
CA GLU A 13 8.21 -22.47 -13.77
C GLU A 13 8.40 -21.82 -12.39
N PRO A 14 8.81 -22.57 -11.35
CA PRO A 14 9.02 -21.99 -10.03
C PRO A 14 10.27 -21.12 -10.08
N GLN A 15 10.10 -19.81 -9.91
CA GLN A 15 11.21 -18.89 -9.70
C GLN A 15 11.89 -19.24 -8.36
N THR A 16 13.08 -19.82 -8.45
CA THR A 16 13.93 -20.05 -7.29
C THR A 16 14.66 -18.75 -6.96
N PHE A 17 14.27 -18.09 -5.87
CA PHE A 17 14.97 -16.92 -5.33
C PHE A 17 16.14 -17.39 -4.46
N GLU A 18 17.36 -16.89 -4.71
CA GLU A 18 18.53 -17.19 -3.88
C GLU A 18 18.37 -16.48 -2.50
N THR A 19 18.81 -17.12 -1.42
CA THR A 19 18.57 -16.68 -0.02
C THR A 19 19.14 -15.31 0.38
N VAL A 20 20.00 -14.71 -0.45
CA VAL A 20 20.48 -13.32 -0.26
C VAL A 20 19.48 -12.30 -0.85
N ASP A 21 18.58 -12.75 -1.74
CA ASP A 21 17.51 -11.96 -2.36
C ASP A 21 16.18 -11.98 -1.58
N VAL A 22 16.06 -12.80 -0.53
CA VAL A 22 14.80 -12.97 0.24
C VAL A 22 14.34 -11.66 0.90
N TYR A 23 15.28 -10.76 1.21
CA TYR A 23 15.00 -9.44 1.76
C TYR A 23 15.06 -8.31 0.73
N HIS A 24 15.41 -8.57 -0.54
CA HIS A 24 15.44 -7.54 -1.57
C HIS A 24 14.01 -7.05 -1.87
N GLY A 25 13.71 -5.84 -1.41
CA GLY A 25 12.42 -5.17 -1.59
C GLY A 25 11.57 -5.08 -0.33
N ILE A 26 11.94 -5.75 0.77
CA ILE A 26 11.20 -5.59 2.04
C ILE A 26 11.78 -4.42 2.84
N ASN A 27 11.04 -3.32 2.90
CA ASN A 27 11.49 -2.10 3.59
C ASN A 27 10.98 -2.04 5.03
N PHE A 28 11.80 -2.51 5.97
CA PHE A 28 11.48 -2.48 7.41
C PHE A 28 11.99 -1.24 8.13
N GLU A 29 12.68 -0.31 7.46
CA GLU A 29 13.27 0.86 8.10
C GLU A 29 12.20 1.65 8.88
N LYS A 30 11.01 1.79 8.32
CA LYS A 30 9.86 2.43 8.96
C LYS A 30 9.25 1.64 10.12
N LEU A 31 9.39 0.31 10.13
CA LEU A 31 8.88 -0.51 11.22
C LEU A 31 9.66 -0.24 12.52
N PHE A 32 10.97 0.00 12.41
CA PHE A 32 11.83 0.36 13.54
C PHE A 32 11.64 1.81 14.04
N TYR A 33 10.94 2.67 13.29
CA TYR A 33 10.66 4.05 13.70
C TYR A 33 9.32 4.22 14.43
N ARG A 34 8.46 3.20 14.45
CA ARG A 34 7.24 3.21 15.26
C ARG A 34 7.50 2.54 16.60
N ASP A 35 6.91 3.10 17.66
CA ASP A 35 6.85 2.47 18.96
C ASP A 35 5.95 1.22 18.86
N VAL A 36 6.55 0.09 18.51
CA VAL A 36 5.90 -1.22 18.53
C VAL A 36 5.99 -1.76 19.96
N GLU A 37 4.94 -2.43 20.40
CA GLU A 37 4.93 -3.08 21.70
C GLU A 37 6.00 -4.19 21.75
N PRO A 38 6.86 -4.23 22.78
CA PRO A 38 7.96 -5.21 22.88
C PRO A 38 7.53 -6.68 22.71
N GLU A 39 6.30 -7.04 23.06
CA GLU A 39 5.80 -8.41 22.90
C GLU A 39 5.66 -8.82 21.42
N TYR A 40 5.58 -7.87 20.50
CA TYR A 40 5.50 -8.13 19.06
C TYR A 40 6.87 -8.20 18.38
N ASP A 41 7.98 -7.95 19.08
CA ASP A 41 9.34 -8.12 18.54
C ASP A 41 9.60 -9.60 18.19
N ASP A 42 9.26 -10.52 19.09
CA ASP A 42 9.37 -11.97 18.85
C ASP A 42 8.55 -12.41 17.64
N LEU A 43 7.34 -11.86 17.50
CA LEU A 43 6.47 -12.12 16.35
C LEU A 43 7.09 -11.58 15.05
N PHE A 44 7.65 -10.37 15.09
CA PHE A 44 8.36 -9.79 13.95
C PHE A 44 9.50 -10.70 13.49
N PHE A 45 10.39 -11.11 14.40
CA PHE A 45 11.49 -12.00 14.05
C PHE A 45 10.99 -13.35 13.55
N LYS A 46 9.88 -13.88 14.11
CA LYS A 46 9.29 -15.12 13.60
C LYS A 46 8.77 -14.98 12.17
N ILE A 47 8.13 -13.86 11.83
CA ILE A 47 7.69 -13.57 10.46
C ILE A 47 8.90 -13.52 9.52
N MET A 48 9.99 -12.90 9.95
CA MET A 48 11.24 -12.82 9.17
C MET A 48 11.87 -14.20 8.95
N GLU A 49 11.97 -15.01 10.00
CA GLU A 49 12.43 -16.40 9.90
C GLU A 49 11.52 -17.25 8.99
N ALA A 50 10.21 -16.98 9.00
CA ALA A 50 9.25 -17.68 8.16
C ALA A 50 9.39 -17.30 6.68
N PHE A 51 9.88 -16.10 6.37
CA PHE A 51 10.24 -15.71 5.01
C PHE A 51 11.50 -16.43 4.50
N ASP A 52 12.42 -16.78 5.40
CA ASP A 52 13.60 -17.55 5.03
C ASP A 52 13.24 -18.99 4.60
N GLY A 53 13.52 -19.30 3.34
CA GLY A 53 13.12 -20.55 2.69
C GLY A 53 11.61 -20.67 2.43
N LEU A 54 10.88 -19.55 2.39
CA LEU A 54 9.45 -19.57 2.05
C LEU A 54 9.23 -20.01 0.60
N SER A 55 8.42 -21.06 0.43
CA SER A 55 8.07 -21.65 -0.85
C SER A 55 6.64 -22.19 -0.77
N GLU A 56 6.07 -22.64 -1.89
CA GLU A 56 4.76 -23.32 -1.88
C GLU A 56 4.74 -24.56 -0.99
N GLU A 57 5.86 -25.29 -0.90
CA GLU A 57 5.95 -26.52 -0.11
C GLU A 57 6.00 -26.22 1.39
N THR A 58 6.64 -25.12 1.78
CA THR A 58 6.85 -24.73 3.19
C THR A 58 5.79 -23.75 3.71
N LEU A 59 4.99 -23.13 2.84
CA LEU A 59 4.04 -22.07 3.18
C LEU A 59 3.10 -22.44 4.34
N LYS A 60 2.55 -23.66 4.31
CA LYS A 60 1.60 -24.12 5.32
C LYS A 60 2.26 -24.25 6.70
N ASP A 61 3.43 -24.86 6.76
CA ASP A 61 4.16 -25.08 8.01
C ASP A 61 4.63 -23.75 8.58
N ARG A 62 5.18 -22.86 7.73
CA ARG A 62 5.57 -21.50 8.11
C ARG A 62 4.39 -20.66 8.60
N THR A 63 3.23 -20.79 7.98
CA THR A 63 2.00 -20.13 8.44
C THR A 63 1.66 -20.58 9.87
N GLN A 64 1.72 -21.88 10.15
CA GLN A 64 1.40 -22.41 11.48
C GLN A 64 2.41 -21.96 12.55
N GLU A 65 3.70 -21.87 12.20
CA GLU A 65 4.74 -21.31 13.07
C GLU A 65 4.43 -19.85 13.44
N VAL A 66 4.09 -19.01 12.46
CA VAL A 66 3.75 -17.60 12.68
C VAL A 66 2.44 -17.45 13.46
N VAL A 67 1.42 -18.26 13.18
CA VAL A 67 0.15 -18.27 13.96
C VAL A 67 0.43 -18.58 15.43
N THR A 68 1.26 -19.58 15.70
CA THR A 68 1.61 -19.98 17.08
C THR A 68 2.31 -18.83 17.81
N GLU A 69 3.26 -18.16 17.16
CA GLU A 69 3.95 -17.01 17.75
C GLU A 69 3.01 -15.82 17.91
N ALA A 70 2.09 -15.58 16.97
CA ALA A 70 1.10 -14.50 17.08
C ALA A 70 0.20 -14.67 18.30
N GLN A 71 -0.25 -15.91 18.57
CA GLN A 71 -1.01 -16.22 19.77
C GLN A 71 -0.19 -16.00 21.05
N LYS A 72 1.08 -16.41 21.06
CA LYS A 72 2.00 -16.23 22.20
C LYS A 72 2.26 -14.75 22.48
N ALA A 73 2.62 -13.98 21.46
CA ALA A 73 2.90 -12.55 21.54
C ALA A 73 1.67 -11.78 22.07
N HIS A 74 0.49 -12.04 21.51
CA HIS A 74 -0.72 -11.37 21.97
C HIS A 74 -1.14 -11.77 23.40
N ALA A 75 -0.94 -13.04 23.79
CA ALA A 75 -1.17 -13.46 25.17
C ALA A 75 -0.23 -12.75 26.15
N ALA A 76 1.05 -12.61 25.80
CA ALA A 76 2.02 -11.86 26.60
C ALA A 76 1.63 -10.38 26.73
N TYR A 77 1.20 -9.75 25.63
CA TYR A 77 0.70 -8.38 25.62
C TYR A 77 -0.48 -8.22 26.59
N ILE A 78 -1.46 -9.12 26.52
CA ILE A 78 -2.62 -9.12 27.42
C ILE A 78 -2.18 -9.23 28.89
N GLU A 79 -1.27 -10.13 29.23
CA GLU A 79 -0.81 -10.31 30.62
C GLU A 79 -0.10 -9.06 31.17
N ARG A 80 0.69 -8.37 30.34
CA ARG A 80 1.28 -7.08 30.74
C ARG A 80 0.20 -6.04 30.96
N MET A 81 -0.69 -5.85 29.97
CA MET A 81 -1.72 -4.81 30.01
C MET A 81 -2.72 -4.99 31.16
N LYS A 82 -2.96 -6.22 31.62
CA LYS A 82 -3.76 -6.49 32.83
C LYS A 82 -3.24 -5.79 34.09
N ASN A 83 -1.94 -5.52 34.17
CA ASN A 83 -1.33 -4.83 35.30
C ASN A 83 -1.41 -3.30 35.19
N GLU A 84 -1.66 -2.78 33.99
CA GLU A 84 -1.69 -1.34 33.70
C GLU A 84 -3.11 -0.79 33.57
N VAL A 85 -4.04 -1.63 33.12
CA VAL A 85 -5.42 -1.27 32.84
C VAL A 85 -6.30 -1.50 34.06
N GLU A 86 -7.24 -0.59 34.30
CA GLU A 86 -8.21 -0.71 35.40
C GLU A 86 -8.97 -2.05 35.35
N PRO A 87 -9.17 -2.72 36.50
CA PRO A 87 -9.90 -3.99 36.55
C PRO A 87 -11.27 -3.89 35.87
N GLY A 88 -11.53 -4.78 34.92
CA GLY A 88 -12.79 -4.86 34.17
C GLY A 88 -12.83 -4.04 32.87
N ARG A 89 -11.80 -3.24 32.57
CA ARG A 89 -11.66 -2.63 31.24
C ARG A 89 -11.11 -3.65 30.24
N ARG A 90 -11.69 -3.67 29.04
CA ARG A 90 -11.26 -4.54 27.94
C ARG A 90 -9.89 -4.09 27.43
N ILE A 91 -8.99 -5.05 27.23
CA ILE A 91 -7.72 -4.83 26.53
C ILE A 91 -8.03 -4.85 25.03
N GLU A 92 -7.68 -3.77 24.36
CA GLU A 92 -7.91 -3.58 22.94
C GLU A 92 -6.86 -4.36 22.12
N MET A 93 -7.24 -4.80 20.92
CA MET A 93 -6.42 -5.58 20.00
C MET A 93 -5.80 -4.73 18.88
N TRP A 94 -6.13 -3.43 18.83
CA TRP A 94 -5.60 -2.46 17.86
C TRP A 94 -4.08 -2.51 17.73
N ALA A 95 -3.33 -2.61 18.83
CA ALA A 95 -1.86 -2.66 18.80
C ALA A 95 -1.32 -3.88 18.04
N PHE A 96 -1.99 -5.04 18.15
CA PHE A 96 -1.64 -6.23 17.37
C PHE A 96 -1.89 -6.00 15.88
N TRP A 97 -3.06 -5.46 15.54
CA TRP A 97 -3.41 -5.24 14.14
C TRP A 97 -2.61 -4.13 13.48
N ASP A 98 -2.27 -3.06 14.20
CA ASP A 98 -1.44 -1.97 13.69
C ASP A 98 -0.03 -2.49 13.37
N PHE A 99 0.56 -3.28 14.27
CA PHE A 99 1.81 -3.98 14.01
C PHE A 99 1.70 -4.88 12.76
N TYR A 100 0.62 -5.64 12.66
CA TYR A 100 0.41 -6.59 11.58
C TYR A 100 0.25 -5.89 10.22
N VAL A 101 -0.57 -4.83 10.18
CA VAL A 101 -0.82 -4.00 9.00
C VAL A 101 0.46 -3.27 8.57
N LEU A 102 1.26 -2.78 9.52
CA LEU A 102 2.57 -2.21 9.20
C LEU A 102 3.49 -3.27 8.59
N THR A 103 3.53 -4.47 9.15
CA THR A 103 4.36 -5.57 8.64
C THR A 103 3.99 -5.98 7.21
N VAL A 104 2.69 -6.14 6.90
CA VAL A 104 2.25 -6.48 5.52
C VAL A 104 2.57 -5.37 4.52
N SER A 105 2.55 -4.09 4.94
CA SER A 105 2.87 -2.96 4.07
C SER A 105 4.35 -2.93 3.65
N CYS A 106 5.23 -3.60 4.40
CA CYS A 106 6.65 -3.72 4.08
C CYS A 106 6.92 -4.80 3.02
N VAL A 107 6.04 -5.79 2.85
CA VAL A 107 6.26 -6.95 1.97
C VAL A 107 5.84 -6.61 0.53
N PRO A 108 6.71 -6.78 -0.50
CA PRO A 108 6.34 -6.51 -1.88
C PRO A 108 5.05 -7.22 -2.29
N TYR A 109 4.16 -6.51 -2.98
CA TYR A 109 2.79 -6.95 -3.28
C TYR A 109 2.66 -8.27 -4.07
N ARG A 110 3.69 -8.68 -4.82
CA ARG A 110 3.77 -9.98 -5.52
C ARG A 110 4.65 -11.03 -4.83
N HIS A 111 5.21 -10.72 -3.67
CA HIS A 111 6.01 -11.67 -2.90
C HIS A 111 5.12 -12.75 -2.26
N ILE A 112 5.61 -14.00 -2.16
CA ILE A 112 4.87 -15.12 -1.54
C ILE A 112 4.55 -14.87 -0.06
N GLY A 113 5.35 -14.04 0.62
CA GLY A 113 5.08 -13.57 1.99
C GLY A 113 3.72 -12.89 2.15
N GLN A 114 3.17 -12.27 1.10
CA GLN A 114 1.81 -11.72 1.12
C GLN A 114 0.75 -12.80 1.36
N ARG A 115 0.95 -14.00 0.79
CA ARG A 115 0.06 -15.15 1.03
C ARG A 115 0.24 -15.71 2.43
N LEU A 116 1.48 -15.85 2.91
CA LEU A 116 1.74 -16.26 4.29
C LEU A 116 1.00 -15.37 5.29
N LEU A 117 1.11 -14.05 5.13
CA LEU A 117 0.43 -13.10 6.03
C LEU A 117 -1.09 -13.03 5.82
N THR A 118 -1.59 -13.45 4.66
CA THR A 118 -3.04 -13.64 4.47
C THR A 118 -3.49 -14.89 5.24
N ASP A 119 -2.79 -16.01 5.05
CA ASP A 119 -3.15 -17.32 5.61
C ASP A 119 -3.09 -17.31 7.14
N VAL A 120 -2.16 -16.57 7.75
CA VAL A 120 -2.12 -16.35 9.21
C VAL A 120 -3.42 -15.74 9.73
N VAL A 121 -3.97 -14.70 9.07
CA VAL A 121 -5.23 -14.07 9.51
C VAL A 121 -6.41 -15.03 9.36
N LEU A 122 -6.46 -15.79 8.27
CA LEU A 122 -7.50 -16.79 8.04
C LEU A 122 -7.45 -17.90 9.10
N GLU A 123 -6.26 -18.34 9.47
CA GLU A 123 -6.08 -19.36 10.48
C GLU A 123 -6.41 -18.85 11.89
N LEU A 124 -6.06 -17.60 12.21
CA LEU A 124 -6.48 -16.96 13.47
C LEU A 124 -8.02 -16.88 13.56
N GLU A 125 -8.71 -16.52 12.48
CA GLU A 125 -10.18 -16.52 12.44
C GLU A 125 -10.75 -17.92 12.64
N ARG A 126 -10.19 -18.93 11.97
CA ARG A 126 -10.58 -20.34 12.13
C ARG A 126 -10.44 -20.78 13.59
N ILE A 127 -9.30 -20.50 14.19
CA ILE A 127 -9.02 -20.76 15.61
C ILE A 127 -10.03 -20.01 16.49
N GLY A 128 -10.40 -18.78 16.13
CA GLY A 128 -11.45 -17.98 16.77
C GLY A 128 -12.80 -18.68 16.88
N GLN A 129 -13.11 -19.51 15.88
CA GLN A 129 -14.36 -20.26 15.83
C GLN A 129 -14.31 -21.59 16.60
N THR A 130 -13.12 -22.19 16.77
CA THR A 130 -12.99 -23.56 17.29
C THR A 130 -12.31 -23.68 18.65
N GLU A 131 -11.23 -22.93 18.87
CA GLU A 131 -10.25 -23.23 19.92
C GLU A 131 -10.03 -22.05 20.86
N ASN A 132 -9.88 -20.83 20.31
CA ASN A 132 -9.56 -19.65 21.09
C ASN A 132 -10.48 -18.48 20.71
N PRO A 133 -11.60 -18.30 21.43
CA PRO A 133 -12.63 -17.30 21.11
C PRO A 133 -12.14 -15.84 21.08
N GLN A 134 -10.94 -15.53 21.57
CA GLN A 134 -10.40 -14.17 21.49
C GLN A 134 -10.23 -13.69 20.04
N TRP A 135 -10.04 -14.62 19.10
CA TRP A 135 -9.90 -14.32 17.67
C TRP A 135 -11.23 -14.37 16.91
N LYS A 136 -12.33 -14.65 17.62
CA LYS A 136 -13.66 -14.75 16.99
C LYS A 136 -14.02 -13.41 16.35
N ASP A 137 -14.41 -13.46 15.08
CA ASP A 137 -14.79 -12.30 14.28
C ASP A 137 -13.66 -11.25 14.10
N LEU A 138 -12.40 -11.63 14.40
CA LEU A 138 -11.19 -10.79 14.27
C LEU A 138 -11.39 -9.38 14.87
N PRO A 139 -11.54 -9.26 16.20
CA PRO A 139 -11.98 -8.02 16.83
C PRO A 139 -11.06 -6.86 16.48
N GLU A 140 -11.62 -5.70 16.17
CA GLU A 140 -10.91 -4.46 15.78
C GLU A 140 -10.16 -4.50 14.44
N LEU A 141 -10.01 -5.65 13.76
CA LEU A 141 -9.34 -5.70 12.46
C LEU A 141 -9.99 -4.73 11.47
N GLY A 142 -11.32 -4.71 11.38
CA GLY A 142 -12.04 -3.80 10.47
C GLY A 142 -11.79 -2.32 10.76
N GLN A 143 -11.66 -1.95 12.05
CA GLN A 143 -11.34 -0.58 12.45
C GLN A 143 -9.89 -0.24 12.07
N THR A 144 -8.95 -1.11 12.42
CA THR A 144 -7.53 -0.94 12.08
C THR A 144 -7.31 -0.86 10.57
N LEU A 145 -7.99 -1.71 9.78
CA LEU A 145 -7.98 -1.63 8.32
C LEU A 145 -8.46 -0.25 7.88
N ARG A 146 -9.57 0.25 8.42
CA ARG A 146 -10.13 1.56 8.04
C ARG A 146 -9.19 2.71 8.38
N GLU A 147 -8.55 2.68 9.54
CA GLU A 147 -7.67 3.74 10.05
C GLU A 147 -6.33 3.78 9.30
N ASN A 148 -5.84 2.62 8.85
CA ASN A 148 -4.65 2.51 8.03
C ASN A 148 -4.97 2.57 6.52
N PHE A 149 -6.24 2.60 6.10
CA PHE A 149 -6.63 2.77 4.70
C PHE A 149 -6.56 4.25 4.28
N ASN A 150 -5.35 4.82 4.30
CA ASN A 150 -5.06 6.19 3.86
C ASN A 150 -4.33 6.13 2.52
N ASP A 151 -4.99 6.62 1.47
CA ASP A 151 -4.38 6.72 0.16
C ASP A 151 -3.28 7.81 0.22
N PRO A 152 -2.00 7.46 0.03
CA PRO A 152 -0.90 8.42 0.12
C PRO A 152 -1.01 9.55 -0.91
N THR A 153 -1.78 9.34 -1.97
CA THR A 153 -2.06 10.38 -2.98
C THR A 153 -3.00 11.48 -2.44
N ASP A 154 -3.82 11.18 -1.43
CA ASP A 154 -4.55 12.19 -0.66
C ASP A 154 -3.68 12.76 0.48
N ASP A 155 -2.69 12.01 0.98
CA ASP A 155 -1.82 12.47 2.08
C ASP A 155 -0.80 13.53 1.65
N ASP A 156 -0.39 13.55 0.39
CA ASP A 156 0.34 14.71 -0.18
C ASP A 156 -0.47 16.01 -0.04
N ILE A 157 -1.80 15.90 0.02
CA ILE A 157 -2.73 16.99 0.28
C ILE A 157 -2.82 17.30 1.77
N THR A 158 -2.95 16.29 2.64
CA THR A 158 -3.21 16.49 4.08
C THR A 158 -1.95 16.66 4.95
N GLY A 159 -0.83 16.03 4.58
CA GLY A 159 0.50 16.18 5.18
C GLY A 159 0.86 15.22 6.27
N ASN A 160 0.16 14.10 6.28
CA ASN A 160 0.33 13.02 7.23
C ASN A 160 0.81 11.79 6.48
N GLU A 161 2.00 11.84 5.87
CA GLU A 161 2.57 10.71 5.11
C GLU A 161 2.74 9.48 6.02
N MET A 162 1.72 8.61 6.06
CA MET A 162 1.81 7.32 6.75
C MET A 162 2.49 6.28 5.87
N TYR A 163 2.14 6.22 4.59
CA TYR A 163 2.67 5.22 3.65
C TYR A 163 3.35 5.86 2.44
N THR A 164 4.36 5.18 1.89
CA THR A 164 4.81 5.44 0.52
C THR A 164 3.83 4.83 -0.48
N LEU A 165 3.90 5.22 -1.76
CA LEU A 165 3.14 4.57 -2.83
C LEU A 165 3.35 3.05 -2.87
N GLU A 166 4.59 2.60 -2.67
CA GLU A 166 4.94 1.18 -2.62
C GLU A 166 4.28 0.47 -1.43
N GLN A 167 4.38 1.04 -0.22
CA GLN A 167 3.74 0.47 0.97
C GLN A 167 2.22 0.39 0.83
N TRP A 168 1.62 1.37 0.13
CA TRP A 168 0.21 1.38 -0.16
C TRP A 168 -0.22 0.25 -1.10
N ILE A 169 0.55 -0.01 -2.17
CA ILE A 169 0.31 -1.14 -3.07
C ILE A 169 0.47 -2.47 -2.32
N ASN A 170 1.50 -2.59 -1.48
CA ASN A 170 1.75 -3.78 -0.66
C ASN A 170 0.57 -4.08 0.27
N PHE A 171 0.13 -3.09 1.04
CA PHE A 171 -1.02 -3.21 1.92
C PHE A 171 -2.32 -3.51 1.14
N SER A 172 -2.55 -2.82 0.02
CA SER A 172 -3.75 -3.03 -0.80
C SER A 172 -3.80 -4.42 -1.41
N SER A 173 -2.66 -4.97 -1.82
CA SER A 173 -2.57 -6.32 -2.38
C SER A 173 -2.76 -7.40 -1.32
N TRP A 174 -2.30 -7.20 -0.08
CA TRP A 174 -2.67 -8.04 1.06
C TRP A 174 -4.18 -8.01 1.32
N LEU A 175 -4.75 -6.80 1.41
CA LEU A 175 -6.19 -6.61 1.62
C LEU A 175 -7.01 -7.25 0.49
N ALA A 176 -6.55 -7.16 -0.76
CA ALA A 176 -7.17 -7.82 -1.90
C ALA A 176 -7.22 -9.34 -1.75
N ARG A 177 -6.16 -9.98 -1.22
CA ARG A 177 -6.17 -11.42 -0.91
C ARG A 177 -7.14 -11.76 0.22
N LEU A 178 -7.19 -10.94 1.27
CA LEU A 178 -8.18 -11.11 2.35
C LEU A 178 -9.62 -11.00 1.84
N VAL A 179 -9.92 -10.06 0.96
CA VAL A 179 -11.24 -9.93 0.31
C VAL A 179 -11.52 -11.11 -0.63
N GLY A 180 -10.50 -11.57 -1.37
CA GLY A 180 -10.61 -12.72 -2.27
C GLY A 180 -10.90 -14.03 -1.54
N SER A 181 -10.49 -14.16 -0.29
CA SER A 181 -10.71 -15.37 0.52
C SER A 181 -12.12 -15.52 1.09
N GLY A 182 -12.97 -14.49 1.04
CA GLY A 182 -14.36 -14.62 1.48
C GLY A 182 -15.17 -13.32 1.44
N PRO A 183 -16.52 -13.41 1.38
CA PRO A 183 -17.39 -12.24 1.35
C PRO A 183 -17.34 -11.43 2.65
N GLN A 184 -17.71 -10.15 2.57
CA GLN A 184 -17.88 -9.20 3.69
C GLN A 184 -16.62 -8.60 4.34
N ARG A 185 -15.41 -8.94 3.90
CA ARG A 185 -14.19 -8.28 4.40
C ARG A 185 -13.87 -7.03 3.60
N GLY A 186 -13.97 -5.85 4.23
CA GLY A 186 -13.46 -4.59 3.65
C GLY A 186 -13.98 -4.22 2.26
N THR A 187 -15.16 -4.72 1.85
CA THR A 187 -15.68 -4.51 0.48
C THR A 187 -15.87 -3.04 0.13
N ASN A 188 -16.17 -2.19 1.11
CA ASN A 188 -16.18 -0.74 0.95
C ASN A 188 -14.80 -0.17 0.62
N LEU A 189 -13.73 -0.67 1.26
CA LEU A 189 -12.35 -0.24 1.00
C LEU A 189 -11.95 -0.57 -0.43
N VAL A 190 -12.30 -1.77 -0.89
CA VAL A 190 -12.07 -2.20 -2.28
C VAL A 190 -12.77 -1.29 -3.26
N LEU A 191 -14.06 -1.01 -3.02
CA LEU A 191 -14.83 -0.15 -3.91
C LEU A 191 -14.25 1.26 -3.98
N TRP A 192 -13.75 1.80 -2.87
CA TRP A 192 -13.06 3.09 -2.86
C TRP A 192 -11.79 3.06 -3.69
N SER A 193 -10.92 2.06 -3.52
CA SER A 193 -9.66 2.01 -4.27
C SER A 193 -9.90 1.80 -5.77
N VAL A 194 -10.86 0.94 -6.13
CA VAL A 194 -11.25 0.75 -7.53
C VAL A 194 -11.85 2.03 -8.11
N ALA A 195 -12.68 2.77 -7.34
CA ALA A 195 -13.21 4.05 -7.79
C ALA A 195 -12.11 5.10 -7.98
N PHE A 196 -11.16 5.22 -7.05
CA PHE A 196 -10.03 6.16 -7.16
C PHE A 196 -9.14 5.85 -8.36
N GLY A 197 -8.92 4.57 -8.67
CA GLY A 197 -8.10 4.16 -9.81
C GLY A 197 -8.81 4.24 -11.16
N LEU A 198 -10.13 4.01 -11.21
CA LEU A 198 -10.83 3.78 -12.49
C LEU A 198 -12.02 4.72 -12.74
N GLU A 199 -12.60 5.33 -11.71
CA GLU A 199 -13.79 6.19 -11.84
C GLU A 199 -13.47 7.68 -11.65
N GLU A 200 -12.21 8.02 -11.37
CA GLU A 200 -11.74 9.41 -11.28
C GLU A 200 -10.97 9.85 -12.53
N ASP A 201 -10.89 11.17 -12.69
CA ASP A 201 -10.07 11.81 -13.71
C ASP A 201 -8.61 11.88 -13.22
N LEU A 202 -7.82 10.90 -13.63
CA LEU A 202 -6.42 10.78 -13.24
C LEU A 202 -5.51 11.88 -13.82
N GLU A 203 -5.91 12.52 -14.92
CA GLU A 203 -5.17 13.68 -15.45
C GLU A 203 -5.43 14.92 -14.58
N GLN A 204 -6.67 15.08 -14.13
CA GLN A 204 -7.02 16.14 -13.18
C GLN A 204 -6.34 15.94 -11.81
N LEU A 205 -6.22 14.69 -11.35
CA LEU A 205 -5.47 14.35 -10.12
C LEU A 205 -4.03 14.87 -10.18
N GLU A 206 -3.31 14.67 -11.29
CA GLU A 206 -1.94 15.14 -11.46
C GLU A 206 -1.85 16.67 -11.32
N LEU A 207 -2.81 17.40 -11.89
CA LEU A 207 -2.88 18.86 -11.77
C LEU A 207 -3.14 19.31 -10.33
N ASP A 208 -4.05 18.63 -9.63
CA ASP A 208 -4.38 18.95 -8.24
C ASP A 208 -3.19 18.67 -7.30
N LEU A 209 -2.49 17.56 -7.49
CA LEU A 209 -1.26 17.23 -6.75
C LEU A 209 -0.17 18.28 -6.98
N ALA A 210 0.04 18.69 -8.23
CA ALA A 210 1.01 19.72 -8.57
C ALA A 210 0.70 21.05 -7.87
N ARG A 211 -0.58 21.46 -7.82
CA ARG A 211 -1.02 22.66 -7.10
C ARG A 211 -0.69 22.58 -5.62
N VAL A 212 -1.09 21.49 -4.97
CA VAL A 212 -0.88 21.26 -3.54
C VAL A 212 0.60 21.26 -3.16
N ARG A 213 1.45 20.61 -3.96
CA ARG A 213 2.90 20.57 -3.73
C ARG A 213 3.52 21.96 -3.77
N GLU A 214 3.08 22.83 -4.69
CA GLU A 214 3.56 24.21 -4.73
C GLU A 214 3.06 25.03 -3.53
N GLU A 215 1.78 24.90 -3.15
CA GLU A 215 1.24 25.55 -1.94
C GLU A 215 2.00 25.16 -0.67
N ARG A 216 2.36 23.88 -0.51
CA ARG A 216 3.21 23.40 0.60
C ARG A 216 4.58 24.04 0.60
N LYS A 217 5.23 24.08 -0.56
CA LYS A 217 6.57 24.64 -0.71
C LYS A 217 6.58 26.12 -0.29
N GLU A 218 5.58 26.88 -0.73
CA GLU A 218 5.38 28.27 -0.28
C GLU A 218 5.17 28.37 1.24
N MET A 219 4.37 27.48 1.82
CA MET A 219 4.14 27.44 3.26
C MET A 219 5.43 27.12 4.05
N ILE A 220 6.22 26.14 3.60
CA ILE A 220 7.51 25.77 4.22
C ILE A 220 8.48 26.94 4.13
N GLU A 221 8.59 27.58 2.96
CA GLU A 221 9.46 28.73 2.77
C GLU A 221 9.07 29.90 3.70
N LYS A 222 7.76 30.19 3.80
CA LYS A 222 7.22 31.20 4.72
C LYS A 222 7.52 30.87 6.18
N ASN A 223 7.36 29.61 6.59
CA ASN A 223 7.69 29.15 7.93
C ASN A 223 9.19 29.26 8.23
N LEU A 224 10.05 28.93 7.26
CA LEU A 224 11.50 29.05 7.40
C LEU A 224 11.91 30.52 7.52
N LYS A 225 11.33 31.41 6.72
CA LYS A 225 11.52 32.86 6.82
C LYS A 225 11.11 33.39 8.19
N ARG A 226 9.93 33.01 8.68
CA ARG A 226 9.45 33.38 10.03
C ARG A 226 10.38 32.88 11.13
N LYS A 227 10.89 31.65 11.04
CA LYS A 227 11.87 31.10 11.99
C LYS A 227 13.18 31.89 11.97
N LYS A 228 13.69 32.29 10.78
CA LYS A 228 14.89 33.13 10.65
C LYS A 228 14.69 34.51 11.29
N GLU A 229 13.55 35.16 11.06
CA GLU A 229 13.21 36.45 11.67
C GLU A 229 13.10 36.36 13.20
N LEU A 230 12.48 35.29 13.73
CA LEU A 230 12.41 35.05 15.18
C LEU A 230 13.80 34.80 15.79
N ARG A 231 14.68 34.09 15.09
CA ARG A 231 16.07 33.87 15.53
C ARG A 231 16.85 35.17 15.60
N ALA A 232 16.76 36.00 14.55
CA ALA A 232 17.41 37.31 14.52
C ALA A 232 16.91 38.23 15.66
N LYS A 233 15.60 38.26 15.92
CA LYS A 233 15.03 39.02 17.04
C LYS A 233 15.54 38.52 18.40
N ARG A 234 15.61 37.21 18.61
CA ARG A 234 16.16 36.62 19.85
C ARG A 234 17.65 36.93 20.03
N GLU A 235 18.43 36.95 18.96
CA GLU A 235 19.86 37.29 19.01
C GLU A 235 20.07 38.75 19.43
N VAL A 236 19.26 39.68 18.90
CA VAL A 236 19.30 41.09 19.32
C VAL A 236 19.01 41.21 20.81
N ILE A 237 17.92 40.61 21.30
CA ILE A 237 17.55 40.61 22.72
C ILE A 237 18.68 40.00 23.58
N TRP A 238 19.23 38.86 23.17
CA TRP A 238 20.32 38.21 23.90
C TRP A 238 21.56 39.10 24.00
N ARG A 239 21.95 39.81 22.93
CA ARG A 239 23.08 40.76 22.93
C ARG A 239 22.83 41.94 23.87
N GLU A 240 21.60 42.46 23.91
CA GLU A 240 21.20 43.55 24.80
C GLU A 240 21.27 43.12 26.28
N ASP A 241 20.70 41.96 26.61
CA ASP A 241 20.66 41.42 27.98
C ASP A 241 22.05 41.14 28.56
N HIS A 242 23.00 40.73 27.71
CA HIS A 242 24.35 40.36 28.13
C HIS A 242 25.35 41.52 28.08
N ARG A 243 24.90 42.77 27.84
CA ARG A 243 25.74 43.98 27.76
C ARG A 243 27.04 43.78 26.98
N LEU A 244 26.97 43.12 25.82
CA LEU A 244 28.08 43.12 24.88
C LEU A 244 28.11 44.47 24.16
N GLU A 245 28.61 45.50 24.85
CA GLU A 245 28.90 46.79 24.22
C GLU A 245 30.07 46.64 23.23
N GLY A 246 29.77 46.69 21.94
CA GLY A 246 30.56 47.50 21.01
C GLY A 246 31.81 46.90 20.34
N GLY A 247 31.83 45.61 19.98
CA GLY A 247 32.77 45.10 18.98
C GLY A 247 32.08 44.91 17.62
N PRO A 248 32.62 45.42 16.48
CA PRO A 248 32.05 45.12 15.16
C PRO A 248 32.04 43.60 14.92
N PRO A 249 31.11 43.09 14.10
CA PRO A 249 31.08 41.66 13.79
C PRO A 249 32.45 41.26 13.22
N SER A 250 33.16 40.38 13.92
CA SER A 250 34.35 39.74 13.37
C SER A 250 33.94 39.03 12.09
N SER A 251 34.53 39.43 10.97
CA SER A 251 34.35 38.82 9.64
C SER A 251 34.89 37.38 9.54
N ALA A 252 35.27 36.76 10.67
CA ALA A 252 35.90 35.45 10.71
C ALA A 252 34.93 34.25 10.68
N ALA A 253 33.61 34.46 10.69
CA ALA A 253 32.63 33.34 10.65
C ALA A 253 32.16 32.95 9.24
N ASN A 254 32.78 33.50 8.18
CA ASN A 254 32.61 33.08 6.78
C ASN A 254 33.70 32.10 6.32
N GLN A 255 34.39 31.42 7.24
CA GLN A 255 35.12 30.22 6.86
C GLN A 255 34.12 29.05 6.76
N PRO A 256 33.96 28.42 5.60
CA PRO A 256 33.19 27.19 5.52
C PRO A 256 33.85 26.19 6.45
N ILE A 257 33.06 25.59 7.34
CA ILE A 257 33.48 24.36 8.01
C ILE A 257 33.72 23.37 6.89
N GLN A 258 35.00 23.03 6.66
CA GLN A 258 35.36 21.79 5.99
C GLN A 258 34.83 20.67 6.87
N GLU A 259 33.63 20.18 6.56
CA GLU A 259 33.21 18.87 7.01
C GLU A 259 34.14 17.86 6.35
N ASP A 260 34.97 17.29 7.20
CA ASP A 260 35.86 16.22 6.86
C ASP A 260 35.04 15.02 6.38
N LYS A 261 35.61 14.37 5.37
CA LYS A 261 35.04 13.27 4.62
C LYS A 261 34.75 12.09 5.55
N LEU A 262 33.49 11.67 5.65
CA LEU A 262 33.11 10.30 5.99
C LEU A 262 31.68 9.98 5.52
N ALA A 263 31.47 10.03 4.21
CA ALA A 263 30.52 9.16 3.49
C ALA A 263 30.75 9.32 1.99
N GLY A 264 31.19 8.26 1.31
CA GLY A 264 31.33 8.25 -0.14
C GLY A 264 32.40 7.30 -0.64
N ALA A 265 32.23 6.01 -0.39
CA ALA A 265 32.84 4.98 -1.23
C ALA A 265 31.70 4.29 -2.01
N GLN A 266 31.39 4.81 -3.19
CA GLN A 266 31.21 3.96 -4.38
C GLN A 266 31.41 4.79 -5.67
N PRO A 267 31.95 4.17 -6.73
CA PRO A 267 32.72 4.86 -7.76
C PRO A 267 31.88 5.34 -8.95
N SER A 268 32.15 6.56 -9.40
CA SER A 268 31.80 7.02 -10.74
C SER A 268 32.80 6.47 -11.76
N ALA A 269 32.28 5.76 -12.76
CA ALA A 269 32.99 5.48 -13.99
C ALA A 269 33.10 6.77 -14.83
N LYS A 270 34.27 6.92 -15.45
CA LYS A 270 34.70 8.07 -16.23
C LYS A 270 33.80 8.33 -17.43
N SER A 271 33.52 9.61 -17.67
CA SER A 271 33.15 10.15 -18.97
C SER A 271 34.36 10.12 -19.91
N GLU A 272 34.27 9.36 -21.00
CA GLU A 272 35.01 9.65 -22.23
C GLU A 272 34.03 10.22 -23.25
N GLY A 273 34.40 11.36 -23.83
CA GLY A 273 33.54 12.17 -24.68
C GLY A 273 33.28 11.56 -26.04
N LEU A 274 32.33 12.15 -26.77
CA LEU A 274 32.23 12.10 -28.23
C LEU A 274 31.23 13.16 -28.71
N ASP A 275 31.80 14.10 -29.47
CA ASP A 275 31.31 14.73 -30.69
C ASP A 275 29.85 15.18 -30.84
N GLU A 276 29.75 16.47 -31.13
CA GLU A 276 28.64 17.15 -31.80
C GLU A 276 28.30 16.47 -33.14
N ALA A 277 27.12 15.87 -33.23
CA ALA A 277 26.43 15.67 -34.50
C ALA A 277 24.92 15.82 -34.30
N SER A 278 24.36 16.92 -34.83
CA SER A 278 22.92 17.11 -34.95
C SER A 278 22.31 16.09 -35.93
N PRO A 279 21.19 15.43 -35.60
CA PRO A 279 20.32 14.83 -36.60
C PRO A 279 19.09 15.71 -36.81
N LYS A 280 18.89 16.13 -38.06
CA LYS A 280 17.60 16.58 -38.56
C LYS A 280 16.66 15.36 -38.61
N ILE A 281 15.57 15.40 -37.84
CA ILE A 281 14.41 14.52 -37.95
C ILE A 281 13.23 15.51 -37.93
N GLY A 282 12.44 15.70 -38.98
CA GLY A 282 11.77 14.66 -39.75
C GLY A 282 10.33 14.60 -39.22
N ASP A 283 9.47 15.47 -39.75
CA ASP A 283 8.05 15.57 -39.39
C ASP A 283 7.36 14.20 -39.49
N ASN A 284 6.83 13.72 -38.35
CA ASN A 284 5.57 12.96 -38.24
C ASN A 284 5.32 12.58 -36.77
N VAL A 285 4.65 13.47 -36.03
CA VAL A 285 4.16 13.21 -34.68
C VAL A 285 2.80 12.52 -34.79
N ALA A 286 2.77 11.20 -34.57
CA ALA A 286 1.62 10.58 -33.93
C ALA A 286 1.60 11.12 -32.49
N ALA A 287 0.50 11.73 -32.06
CA ALA A 287 0.37 12.28 -30.71
C ALA A 287 0.61 11.17 -29.69
N GLY A 288 1.80 11.17 -29.06
CA GLY A 288 2.17 10.20 -28.04
C GLY A 288 1.22 10.33 -26.85
N ALA A 289 0.60 9.22 -26.44
CA ALA A 289 -0.22 9.18 -25.25
C ALA A 289 0.60 9.67 -24.05
N LYS A 290 0.06 10.61 -23.28
CA LYS A 290 0.73 11.16 -22.10
C LYS A 290 0.81 10.08 -21.02
N THR A 291 2.00 9.81 -20.49
CA THR A 291 2.18 8.93 -19.34
C THR A 291 1.61 9.57 -18.07
N LEU A 292 0.90 8.79 -17.26
CA LEU A 292 0.34 9.21 -15.97
C LEU A 292 1.43 9.45 -14.92
N CYS A 293 1.13 10.27 -13.91
CA CYS A 293 2.03 10.44 -12.77
C CYS A 293 2.06 9.19 -11.86
N PRO A 294 3.11 8.99 -11.04
CA PRO A 294 3.27 7.80 -10.20
C PRO A 294 2.08 7.50 -9.27
N GLU A 295 1.43 8.55 -8.75
CA GLU A 295 0.25 8.46 -7.89
C GLU A 295 -0.95 7.85 -8.64
N ALA A 296 -1.21 8.37 -9.84
CA ALA A 296 -2.26 7.85 -10.71
C ALA A 296 -1.98 6.41 -11.15
N VAL A 297 -0.72 6.11 -11.54
CA VAL A 297 -0.30 4.74 -11.86
C VAL A 297 -0.53 3.80 -10.67
N THR A 298 -0.17 4.23 -9.46
CA THR A 298 -0.35 3.47 -8.22
C THR A 298 -1.82 3.14 -7.96
N ARG A 299 -2.73 4.11 -8.11
CA ARG A 299 -4.18 3.86 -7.96
C ARG A 299 -4.70 2.84 -8.98
N VAL A 300 -4.21 2.88 -10.22
CA VAL A 300 -4.56 1.88 -11.25
C VAL A 300 -4.03 0.49 -10.89
N VAL A 301 -2.77 0.40 -10.41
CA VAL A 301 -2.19 -0.88 -9.96
C VAL A 301 -2.98 -1.47 -8.80
N VAL A 302 -3.33 -0.65 -7.80
CA VAL A 302 -4.16 -1.08 -6.66
C VAL A 302 -5.50 -1.62 -7.15
N ALA A 303 -6.18 -0.92 -8.06
CA ALA A 303 -7.43 -1.40 -8.64
C ALA A 303 -7.25 -2.74 -9.38
N ALA A 304 -6.17 -2.88 -10.17
CA ALA A 304 -5.84 -4.12 -10.87
C ALA A 304 -5.58 -5.29 -9.89
N GLU A 305 -4.84 -5.05 -8.80
CA GLU A 305 -4.58 -6.05 -7.76
C GLU A 305 -5.87 -6.60 -7.13
N PHE A 306 -6.87 -5.74 -6.88
CA PHE A 306 -8.18 -6.20 -6.40
C PHE A 306 -8.87 -7.14 -7.38
N PHE A 307 -8.77 -6.91 -8.69
CA PHE A 307 -9.33 -7.85 -9.66
C PHE A 307 -8.50 -9.13 -9.78
N ILE A 308 -7.17 -9.05 -9.62
CA ILE A 308 -6.30 -10.23 -9.71
C ILE A 308 -6.56 -11.19 -8.55
N GLN A 309 -6.67 -10.64 -7.33
CA GLN A 309 -6.81 -11.45 -6.11
C GLN A 309 -8.28 -11.71 -5.73
N ALA A 310 -9.21 -10.82 -6.07
CA ALA A 310 -10.60 -10.86 -5.57
C ALA A 310 -11.70 -10.85 -6.65
N ALA A 311 -11.39 -10.98 -7.95
CA ALA A 311 -12.40 -10.97 -9.01
C ALA A 311 -13.62 -11.88 -8.76
N PRO A 312 -13.48 -13.14 -8.28
CA PRO A 312 -14.64 -13.97 -7.96
C PRO A 312 -15.58 -13.34 -6.95
N THR A 313 -15.03 -12.86 -5.82
CA THR A 313 -15.80 -12.18 -4.78
C THR A 313 -16.45 -10.92 -5.35
N LEU A 314 -15.72 -10.08 -6.08
CA LEU A 314 -16.25 -8.81 -6.60
C LEU A 314 -17.34 -8.99 -7.65
N LEU A 315 -17.23 -10.01 -8.52
CA LEU A 315 -18.28 -10.33 -9.47
C LEU A 315 -19.52 -10.89 -8.75
N GLN A 316 -19.33 -11.76 -7.76
CA GLN A 316 -20.43 -12.26 -6.94
C GLN A 316 -21.16 -11.10 -6.23
N GLU A 317 -20.42 -10.19 -5.61
CA GLU A 317 -20.96 -8.96 -5.00
C GLU A 317 -21.76 -8.15 -6.03
N SER A 318 -21.24 -7.99 -7.26
CA SER A 318 -21.91 -7.29 -8.35
C SER A 318 -23.22 -7.95 -8.81
N LEU A 319 -23.37 -9.26 -8.61
CA LEU A 319 -24.59 -10.00 -8.94
C LEU A 319 -25.65 -9.92 -7.84
N VAL A 320 -25.24 -9.91 -6.57
CA VAL A 320 -26.17 -9.98 -5.42
C VAL A 320 -26.42 -8.63 -4.76
N TRP A 321 -25.71 -7.56 -5.13
CA TRP A 321 -25.80 -6.27 -4.45
C TRP A 321 -27.23 -5.74 -4.30
N HIS A 322 -28.01 -5.76 -5.38
CA HIS A 322 -29.39 -5.27 -5.38
C HIS A 322 -30.33 -6.09 -4.48
N THR A 323 -29.95 -7.32 -4.09
CA THR A 323 -30.76 -8.15 -3.19
C THR A 323 -30.47 -7.90 -1.71
N ARG A 324 -29.45 -7.09 -1.37
CA ARG A 324 -29.09 -6.79 0.03
C ARG A 324 -30.03 -5.80 0.73
N GLY A 325 -30.98 -5.24 -0.02
CA GLY A 325 -32.11 -4.51 0.52
C GLY A 325 -32.09 -3.02 0.18
N PRO A 326 -33.02 -2.24 0.76
CA PRO A 326 -32.92 -0.80 0.69
C PRO A 326 -31.71 -0.34 1.51
N PHE A 327 -30.83 0.44 0.88
CA PHE A 327 -29.68 1.05 1.54
C PHE A 327 -30.05 2.44 2.05
N ASP A 328 -29.67 2.76 3.28
CA ASP A 328 -29.81 4.12 3.81
C ASP A 328 -28.83 5.10 3.15
N GLU A 329 -29.05 6.41 3.33
CA GLU A 329 -28.20 7.43 2.70
C GLU A 329 -26.72 7.33 3.11
N SER A 330 -26.46 6.88 4.33
CA SER A 330 -25.09 6.68 4.84
C SER A 330 -24.38 5.58 4.05
N THR A 331 -25.04 4.44 3.87
CA THR A 331 -24.53 3.31 3.11
C THR A 331 -24.39 3.67 1.63
N GLN A 332 -25.37 4.35 1.04
CA GLN A 332 -25.28 4.84 -0.34
C GLN A 332 -24.07 5.76 -0.55
N ARG A 333 -23.76 6.61 0.44
CA ARG A 333 -22.58 7.49 0.40
C ARG A 333 -21.29 6.70 0.48
N VAL A 334 -21.22 5.70 1.36
CA VAL A 334 -20.05 4.82 1.46
C VAL A 334 -19.78 4.09 0.15
N PHE A 335 -20.82 3.65 -0.57
CA PHE A 335 -20.65 2.89 -1.80
C PHE A 335 -20.78 3.74 -3.08
N ARG A 336 -20.64 5.07 -2.99
CA ARG A 336 -20.84 6.00 -4.10
C ARG A 336 -19.90 5.70 -5.29
N ALA A 337 -20.39 5.97 -6.48
CA ALA A 337 -19.59 5.99 -7.71
C ALA A 337 -18.68 7.23 -7.81
N GLY A 338 -17.53 7.06 -8.44
CA GLY A 338 -16.69 8.17 -8.88
C GLY A 338 -17.31 8.91 -10.07
N PRO A 339 -16.81 10.11 -10.37
CA PRO A 339 -17.42 11.03 -11.33
C PRO A 339 -17.50 10.52 -12.77
N LEU A 340 -16.61 9.60 -13.18
CA LEU A 340 -16.61 9.04 -14.53
C LEU A 340 -17.64 7.91 -14.73
N PHE A 341 -18.20 7.36 -13.65
CA PHE A 341 -19.23 6.32 -13.74
C PHE A 341 -20.62 6.92 -13.46
N PRO A 342 -21.47 7.11 -14.49
CA PRO A 342 -22.79 7.75 -14.32
C PRO A 342 -23.87 6.83 -13.74
N GLY A 343 -23.53 5.57 -13.41
CA GLY A 343 -24.47 4.55 -12.96
C GLY A 343 -24.82 4.63 -11.46
N THR A 344 -25.41 3.55 -10.95
CA THR A 344 -25.85 3.46 -9.56
C THR A 344 -24.71 3.15 -8.57
N PHE A 345 -24.91 3.51 -7.30
CA PHE A 345 -23.94 3.21 -6.23
C PHE A 345 -23.79 1.70 -6.00
N GLY A 346 -22.69 1.31 -5.37
CA GLY A 346 -22.38 -0.07 -5.01
C GLY A 346 -21.84 -0.91 -6.14
N PHE A 347 -21.86 -2.22 -5.93
CA PHE A 347 -21.42 -3.21 -6.91
C PHE A 347 -22.55 -3.51 -7.88
N ASN A 348 -22.27 -3.49 -9.18
CA ASN A 348 -23.23 -3.90 -10.21
C ASN A 348 -22.48 -4.26 -11.50
N LEU A 349 -23.15 -4.98 -12.40
CA LEU A 349 -22.55 -5.47 -13.65
C LEU A 349 -22.20 -4.33 -14.63
N GLU A 350 -22.92 -3.21 -14.61
CA GLU A 350 -22.59 -2.04 -15.43
C GLU A 350 -21.26 -1.44 -15.02
N ARG A 351 -21.04 -1.31 -13.70
CA ARG A 351 -19.82 -0.81 -13.07
C ARG A 351 -18.65 -1.76 -13.28
N TRP A 352 -18.88 -3.08 -13.15
CA TRP A 352 -17.91 -4.11 -13.52
C TRP A 352 -17.43 -3.98 -14.97
N GLY A 353 -18.38 -3.86 -15.91
CA GLY A 353 -18.06 -3.67 -17.32
C GLY A 353 -17.34 -2.33 -17.60
N PHE A 354 -17.67 -1.28 -16.85
CA PHE A 354 -16.98 0.00 -16.88
C PHE A 354 -15.51 -0.14 -16.44
N TRP A 355 -15.25 -0.74 -15.27
CA TRP A 355 -13.88 -0.95 -14.77
C TRP A 355 -13.00 -1.70 -15.76
N LYS A 356 -13.55 -2.77 -16.35
CA LYS A 356 -12.85 -3.56 -17.37
C LYS A 356 -12.51 -2.75 -18.62
N ARG A 357 -13.38 -1.82 -19.04
CA ARG A 357 -13.06 -0.90 -20.16
C ARG A 357 -12.00 0.11 -19.76
N ARG A 358 -12.13 0.72 -18.59
CA ARG A 358 -11.19 1.72 -18.10
C ARG A 358 -9.77 1.16 -17.97
N LEU A 359 -9.61 -0.04 -17.42
CA LEU A 359 -8.32 -0.72 -17.36
C LEU A 359 -7.65 -0.83 -18.74
N ARG A 360 -8.40 -1.21 -19.78
CA ARG A 360 -7.87 -1.27 -21.16
C ARG A 360 -7.44 0.08 -21.70
N GLU A 361 -8.23 1.12 -21.43
CA GLU A 361 -7.91 2.49 -21.87
C GLU A 361 -6.65 3.02 -21.18
N LEU A 362 -6.52 2.77 -19.88
CA LEU A 362 -5.42 3.27 -19.07
C LEU A 362 -4.11 2.50 -19.30
N ARG A 363 -4.17 1.25 -19.77
CA ARG A 363 -3.01 0.38 -20.02
C ARG A 363 -1.85 1.13 -20.72
N GLY A 364 -2.10 1.79 -21.85
CA GLY A 364 -1.04 2.47 -22.63
C GLY A 364 -0.52 3.79 -22.03
N HIS A 365 -1.09 4.25 -20.91
CA HIS A 365 -0.71 5.48 -20.23
C HIS A 365 0.16 5.22 -18.98
N LEU A 366 0.46 3.96 -18.66
CA LEU A 366 1.17 3.58 -17.43
C LEU A 366 2.68 3.79 -17.53
N GLY A 367 3.25 3.69 -18.74
CA GLY A 367 4.66 3.99 -19.00
C GLY A 367 5.67 2.94 -18.52
N ASP A 368 5.20 1.86 -17.89
CA ASP A 368 6.01 0.75 -17.37
C ASP A 368 5.40 -0.59 -17.81
N GLU A 369 6.20 -1.44 -18.45
CA GLU A 369 5.76 -2.73 -19.00
C GLU A 369 5.31 -3.72 -17.93
N GLU A 370 5.95 -3.76 -16.77
CA GLU A 370 5.55 -4.62 -15.66
C GLU A 370 4.21 -4.18 -15.07
N VAL A 371 4.00 -2.86 -14.98
CA VAL A 371 2.71 -2.30 -14.55
C VAL A 371 1.61 -2.58 -15.57
N GLU A 372 1.91 -2.52 -16.87
CA GLU A 372 0.98 -2.94 -17.93
C GLU A 372 0.61 -4.43 -17.83
N LYS A 373 1.56 -5.30 -17.50
CA LYS A 373 1.31 -6.74 -17.29
C LYS A 373 0.32 -7.00 -16.15
N ASN A 374 0.38 -6.20 -15.07
CA ASN A 374 -0.61 -6.30 -13.99
C ASN A 374 -2.03 -6.01 -14.49
N VAL A 375 -2.20 -4.98 -15.32
CA VAL A 375 -3.50 -4.66 -15.93
C VAL A 375 -3.97 -5.78 -16.86
N ASP A 376 -3.07 -6.36 -17.66
CA ASP A 376 -3.39 -7.49 -18.52
C ASP A 376 -3.84 -8.72 -17.71
N GLU A 377 -3.14 -9.03 -16.62
CA GLU A 377 -3.52 -10.12 -15.72
C GLU A 377 -4.91 -9.87 -15.11
N ALA A 378 -5.18 -8.67 -14.63
CA ALA A 378 -6.51 -8.28 -14.12
C ALA A 378 -7.61 -8.51 -15.17
N LEU A 379 -7.40 -8.05 -16.40
CA LEU A 379 -8.35 -8.22 -17.50
C LEU A 379 -8.58 -9.70 -17.85
N VAL A 380 -7.52 -10.52 -17.81
CA VAL A 380 -7.62 -11.98 -17.99
C VAL A 380 -8.44 -12.60 -16.87
N LYS A 381 -8.17 -12.27 -15.60
CA LYS A 381 -8.89 -12.79 -14.44
C LYS A 381 -10.36 -12.41 -14.47
N MET A 382 -10.68 -11.14 -14.76
CA MET A 382 -12.06 -10.66 -14.94
C MET A 382 -12.79 -11.42 -16.05
N SER A 383 -12.14 -11.64 -17.19
CA SER A 383 -12.75 -12.39 -18.31
C SER A 383 -12.94 -13.86 -17.99
N ALA A 384 -11.98 -14.49 -17.32
CA ALA A 384 -12.05 -15.89 -16.94
C ALA A 384 -13.22 -16.16 -15.99
N ILE A 385 -13.44 -15.27 -15.00
CA ILE A 385 -14.56 -15.44 -14.06
C ILE A 385 -15.92 -15.19 -14.72
N GLU A 386 -16.04 -14.23 -15.64
CA GLU A 386 -17.27 -14.02 -16.43
C GLU A 386 -17.64 -15.28 -17.21
N VAL A 387 -16.67 -15.91 -17.87
CA VAL A 387 -16.87 -17.17 -18.62
C VAL A 387 -17.27 -18.30 -17.68
N ALA A 388 -16.61 -18.42 -16.51
CA ALA A 388 -16.94 -19.44 -15.53
C ALA A 388 -18.39 -19.29 -15.02
N VAL A 389 -18.81 -18.07 -14.68
CA VAL A 389 -20.18 -17.80 -14.23
C VAL A 389 -21.18 -18.06 -15.36
N ALA A 390 -20.91 -17.61 -16.58
CA ALA A 390 -21.80 -17.85 -17.73
C ALA A 390 -21.95 -19.34 -18.08
N GLY A 391 -20.93 -20.17 -17.83
CA GLY A 391 -21.00 -21.62 -18.03
C GLY A 391 -21.80 -22.38 -16.96
N HIS A 392 -22.15 -21.71 -15.84
CA HIS A 392 -22.97 -22.26 -14.76
C HIS A 392 -24.43 -21.80 -14.79
N LEU A 393 -24.75 -20.83 -15.66
CA LEU A 393 -26.12 -20.42 -16.00
C LEU A 393 -26.67 -21.30 -17.12
#